data_AF-A0A957PKI8-F1
#
_entry.id   AF-A0A957PKI8-F1
#
_cell.length_a   1.000
_cell.length_b   1.000
_cell.length_c   1.000
_cell.angle_alpha   90.00
_cell.angle_beta   90.00
_cell.angle_gamma   90.00
#
_symmetry.space_group_name_H-M   'P 1'
#
loop_
_entity.id
_entity.type
_entity.pdbx_description
1 polymer ?
#
loop_
_entity_poly.entity_id
_entity_poly.type
_entity_poly.pdbx_seq_one_letter_code
_entity_poly.pdbx_strand_id
1 'polypeptide(L)'
;GFSPAAIACIEQNCPDDTLGVDASWPLCVLRHAHLTMGYFETEGLEFETADRHGAEVDAAGGRAAWISQVDASPRRWARRLEMAQIEVESMMEFSQ
;
A
#
# COMPACT_ATOMS: atom_id res chain seq x y z
N GLY A 1 6.97 12.39 -5.41
CA GLY A 1 6.07 12.38 -6.58
C GLY A 1 6.75 11.67 -7.74
N PHE A 2 5.99 11.18 -8.71
CA PHE A 2 6.51 10.41 -9.86
C PHE A 2 6.93 11.30 -11.02
N SER A 3 8.02 10.95 -11.70
CA SER A 3 8.40 11.59 -12.97
C SER A 3 7.62 10.98 -14.14
N PRO A 4 7.47 11.68 -15.28
CA PRO A 4 6.84 11.11 -16.46
C PRO A 4 7.51 9.81 -16.95
N ALA A 5 8.83 9.71 -16.82
CA ALA A 5 9.57 8.49 -17.17
C ALA A 5 9.21 7.32 -16.24
N ALA A 6 9.05 7.58 -14.94
CA ALA A 6 8.64 6.55 -13.98
C ALA A 6 7.20 6.08 -14.23
N ILE A 7 6.28 6.99 -14.56
CA ILE A 7 4.89 6.65 -14.90
C ILE A 7 4.85 5.72 -16.13
N ALA A 8 5.50 6.13 -17.23
CA ALA A 8 5.55 5.33 -18.45
C ALA A 8 6.19 3.94 -18.21
N CYS A 9 7.20 3.87 -17.34
CA CYS A 9 7.82 2.60 -16.94
C CYS A 9 6.82 1.69 -16.21
N ILE A 10 6.09 2.21 -15.22
CA ILE A 10 5.10 1.44 -14.45
C ILE A 10 3.98 0.97 -15.37
N GLU A 11 3.39 1.85 -16.17
CA GLU A 11 2.28 1.52 -17.09
C GLU A 11 2.66 0.43 -18.11
N GLN A 12 3.91 0.40 -18.55
CA GLN A 12 4.38 -0.57 -19.55
C GLN A 12 4.85 -1.90 -18.96
N ASN A 13 5.33 -1.91 -17.72
CA ASN A 13 6.09 -3.04 -17.17
C ASN A 13 5.50 -3.60 -15.85
N CYS A 14 4.44 -3.00 -15.30
CA CYS A 14 3.77 -3.45 -14.08
C CYS A 14 2.26 -3.58 -14.33
N PRO A 15 1.79 -4.73 -14.84
CA PRO A 15 0.37 -4.97 -15.13
C PRO A 15 -0.45 -5.37 -13.90
N ASP A 16 0.10 -5.27 -12.68
CA ASP A 16 -0.58 -5.66 -11.44
C ASP A 16 -1.72 -4.68 -11.13
N ASP A 17 -2.95 -5.16 -11.27
CA ASP A 17 -4.19 -4.43 -10.97
C ASP A 17 -4.82 -4.85 -9.63
N THR A 18 -4.06 -5.58 -8.80
CA THR A 18 -4.50 -6.08 -7.50
C THR A 18 -4.05 -5.16 -6.35
N LEU A 19 -4.37 -5.53 -5.10
CA LEU A 19 -3.82 -4.85 -3.92
C LEU A 19 -2.30 -5.03 -3.79
N GLY A 20 -1.72 -6.05 -4.43
CA GLY A 20 -0.28 -6.28 -4.44
C GLY A 20 0.51 -5.25 -5.24
N VAL A 21 -0.18 -4.35 -5.95
CA VAL A 21 0.46 -3.26 -6.72
C VAL A 21 1.38 -2.41 -5.85
N ASP A 22 1.05 -2.22 -4.57
CA ASP A 22 1.86 -1.48 -3.60
C ASP A 22 3.25 -2.09 -3.39
N ALA A 23 3.40 -3.39 -3.67
CA ALA A 23 4.66 -4.11 -3.65
C ALA A 23 5.31 -4.27 -5.03
N SER A 24 4.52 -4.44 -6.09
CA SER A 24 5.05 -4.76 -7.44
C SER A 24 5.54 -3.54 -8.21
N TRP A 25 4.89 -2.37 -8.14
CA TRP A 25 5.37 -1.18 -8.87
C TRP A 25 6.74 -0.69 -8.38
N PRO A 26 7.07 -0.66 -7.07
CA PRO A 26 8.39 -0.26 -6.59
C PRO A 26 9.49 -1.19 -7.09
N LEU A 27 9.23 -2.50 -7.06
CA LEU A 27 10.17 -3.53 -7.52
C LEU A 27 10.37 -3.49 -9.04
N CYS A 28 9.29 -3.21 -9.79
CA CYS A 28 9.38 -2.93 -11.21
C CYS A 28 10.33 -1.77 -11.49
N VAL A 29 10.13 -0.61 -10.84
CA VAL A 29 11.00 0.57 -11.01
C VAL A 29 12.46 0.27 -10.66
N LEU A 30 12.73 -0.50 -9.60
CA LEU A 30 14.08 -0.86 -9.18
C LEU A 30 14.86 -1.68 -10.23
N ARG A 31 14.18 -2.41 -11.13
CA ARG A 31 14.84 -3.14 -12.23
C ARG A 31 15.32 -2.23 -13.36
N HIS A 32 14.93 -0.95 -13.38
CA HIS A 32 15.30 0.00 -14.42
C HIS A 32 16.37 0.98 -13.95
N ALA A 33 17.64 0.72 -14.32
CA ALA A 33 18.82 1.45 -13.86
C ALA A 33 18.83 2.98 -14.14
N HIS A 34 17.94 3.48 -15.00
CA HIS A 34 17.82 4.91 -15.31
C HIS A 34 16.83 5.64 -14.38
N LEU A 35 16.14 4.91 -13.50
CA LEU A 35 15.21 5.45 -12.51
C LEU A 35 15.82 5.35 -11.11
N THR A 36 15.41 6.27 -10.25
CA THR A 36 15.79 6.28 -8.83
C THR A 36 14.55 6.23 -7.98
N MET A 37 14.56 5.40 -6.94
CA MET A 37 13.48 5.30 -5.97
C MET A 37 13.92 5.90 -4.64
N GLY A 38 13.12 6.85 -4.13
CA GLY A 38 13.28 7.40 -2.79
C GLY A 38 12.56 6.56 -1.73
N TYR A 39 12.63 7.00 -0.49
CA TYR A 39 11.93 6.38 0.64
C TYR A 39 11.10 7.43 1.39
N PHE A 40 9.93 7.01 1.87
CA PHE A 40 9.11 7.75 2.80
C PHE A 40 8.45 6.77 3.76
N GLU A 41 8.54 7.04 5.06
CA GLU A 41 7.90 6.21 6.08
C GLU A 41 6.39 6.45 6.08
N THR A 42 5.62 5.37 5.96
CA THR A 42 4.16 5.39 5.98
C THR A 42 3.63 4.11 6.60
N GLU A 43 2.39 4.15 7.09
CA GLU A 43 1.69 2.92 7.47
C GLU A 43 1.24 2.18 6.21
N GLY A 44 2.00 1.15 5.83
CA GLY A 44 1.81 0.43 4.56
C GLY A 44 0.55 -0.43 4.51
N LEU A 45 -0.04 -0.79 5.66
CA LEU A 45 -1.25 -1.61 5.75
C LEU A 45 -2.47 -0.80 6.21
N GLU A 46 -2.41 0.54 6.13
CA GLU A 46 -3.58 1.42 6.33
C GLU A 46 -4.50 1.31 5.10
N PHE A 47 -5.30 0.24 5.04
CA PHE A 47 -6.31 0.08 3.99
C PHE A 47 -7.57 0.93 4.24
N GLU A 48 -7.77 1.35 5.49
CA GLU A 48 -8.83 2.26 5.89
C GLU A 48 -8.22 3.63 6.14
N THR A 49 -8.16 4.44 5.09
CA THR A 49 -7.75 5.83 5.26
C THR A 49 -8.87 6.58 5.98
N ALA A 50 -8.57 7.20 7.13
CA ALA A 50 -9.52 8.02 7.89
C ALA A 50 -10.30 9.02 7.00
N ASP A 51 -9.67 9.49 5.93
CA ASP A 51 -10.25 10.39 4.92
C ASP A 51 -11.47 9.81 4.19
N ARG A 52 -11.58 8.48 4.09
CA ARG A 52 -12.74 7.75 3.53
C ARG A 52 -13.79 7.39 4.59
N HIS A 53 -13.46 7.53 5.87
CA HIS A 53 -14.28 7.11 7.01
C HIS A 53 -14.62 8.28 7.95
N GLY A 54 -14.73 9.50 7.42
CA GLY A 54 -14.95 10.72 8.24
C GLY A 54 -16.10 10.60 9.25
N ALA A 55 -17.23 10.00 8.85
CA ALA A 55 -18.37 9.79 9.74
C ALA A 55 -18.06 8.83 10.92
N GLU A 56 -17.28 7.78 10.68
CA GLU A 56 -16.84 6.84 11.73
C GLU A 56 -15.79 7.48 12.64
N VAL A 57 -14.91 8.31 12.07
CA VAL A 57 -13.91 9.07 12.81
C VAL A 57 -14.58 10.06 13.76
N ASP A 58 -15.58 10.81 13.28
CA ASP A 58 -16.36 11.73 14.10
C ASP A 58 -17.13 10.99 15.20
N ALA A 59 -17.77 9.86 14.87
CA ALA A 59 -18.49 9.03 15.83
C ALA A 59 -17.57 8.44 16.92
N ALA A 60 -16.32 8.12 16.57
CA ALA A 60 -15.32 7.65 17.53
C ALA A 60 -14.76 8.76 18.43
N GLY A 61 -15.07 10.03 18.16
CA GLY A 61 -14.52 11.17 18.89
C GLY A 61 -13.15 11.64 18.38
N GLY A 62 -12.83 11.36 17.12
CA GLY A 62 -11.62 11.81 16.43
C GLY A 62 -10.69 10.67 15.99
N ARG A 63 -9.71 11.03 15.15
CA ARG A 63 -8.83 10.05 14.45
C ARG A 63 -8.12 9.11 15.41
N ALA A 64 -7.56 9.60 16.50
CA ALA A 64 -6.82 8.77 17.45
C ALA A 64 -7.71 7.70 18.12
N ALA A 65 -8.93 8.07 18.50
CA ALA A 65 -9.89 7.15 19.11
C ALA A 65 -10.39 6.12 18.09
N TRP A 66 -10.63 6.54 16.85
CA TRP A 66 -10.98 5.65 15.75
C TRP A 66 -9.88 4.62 15.46
N ILE A 67 -8.62 5.06 15.35
CA ILE A 67 -7.46 4.17 15.17
C ILE A 67 -7.39 3.14 16.32
N SER A 68 -7.52 3.59 17.56
CA SER A 68 -7.50 2.67 18.71
C SER A 68 -8.63 1.63 18.66
N GLN A 69 -9.80 1.98 18.13
CA GLN A 69 -10.91 1.02 17.96
C GLN A 69 -10.64 0.05 16.81
N VAL A 70 -10.08 0.55 15.70
CA VAL A 70 -9.65 -0.26 14.56
C VAL A 70 -8.61 -1.30 15.03
N ASP A 71 -7.59 -0.87 15.75
CA ASP A 71 -6.51 -1.74 16.23
C ASP A 71 -6.93 -2.68 17.36
N ALA A 72 -8.02 -2.37 18.07
CA ALA A 72 -8.60 -3.29 19.04
C ALA A 72 -9.36 -4.47 18.40
N SER A 73 -9.57 -4.48 17.07
CA SER A 73 -10.36 -5.51 16.38
C SER A 73 -9.48 -6.61 15.78
N PRO A 74 -9.53 -7.87 16.31
CA PRO A 74 -8.78 -8.99 15.72
C PRO A 74 -9.16 -9.30 14.28
N ARG A 75 -10.41 -9.02 13.89
CA ARG A 75 -10.88 -9.21 12.50
C ARG A 75 -10.18 -8.25 11.55
N ARG A 76 -9.92 -7.01 11.96
CA ARG A 76 -9.18 -6.04 11.14
C ARG A 76 -7.71 -6.43 11.02
N TRP A 77 -7.11 -6.97 12.08
CA TRP A 77 -5.76 -7.55 12.02
C TRP A 77 -5.68 -8.74 11.05
N ALA A 78 -6.64 -9.66 11.08
CA ALA A 78 -6.70 -10.76 10.11
C ALA A 78 -6.75 -10.22 8.67
N ARG A 79 -7.53 -9.16 8.41
CA ARG A 79 -7.58 -8.53 7.09
C ARG A 79 -6.25 -7.91 6.67
N ARG A 80 -5.53 -7.24 7.58
CA ARG A 80 -4.19 -6.70 7.31
C ARG A 80 -3.20 -7.80 6.93
N LEU A 81 -3.28 -8.97 7.57
CA LEU A 81 -2.44 -10.11 7.24
C LEU A 81 -2.77 -10.71 5.87
N GLU A 82 -4.06 -10.79 5.51
CA GLU A 82 -4.48 -11.18 4.15
C GLU A 82 -3.89 -10.23 3.09
N MET A 83 -3.88 -8.92 3.35
CA MET A 83 -3.29 -7.93 2.43
C MET A 83 -1.77 -8.07 2.34
N ALA A 84 -1.09 -8.16 3.47
CA ALA A 84 0.35 -8.37 3.50
C ALA A 84 0.75 -9.66 2.76
N GLN A 85 -0.07 -10.71 2.83
CA GLN A 85 0.15 -11.93 2.05
C GLN A 85 0.06 -11.66 0.54
N ILE A 86 -0.98 -10.95 0.07
CA ILE A 86 -1.13 -10.59 -1.35
C ILE A 86 0.09 -9.79 -1.84
N GLU A 87 0.54 -8.81 -1.06
CA GLU A 87 1.74 -8.02 -1.38
C GLU A 87 2.99 -8.90 -1.51
N VAL A 88 3.24 -9.78 -0.54
CA VAL A 88 4.38 -10.72 -0.57
C VAL A 88 4.29 -11.66 -1.78
N GLU A 89 3.11 -12.15 -2.13
CA GLU A 89 2.89 -12.98 -3.31
C GLU A 89 3.23 -12.22 -4.59
N SER A 90 2.80 -10.96 -4.75
CA SER A 90 3.17 -10.11 -5.89
C SER A 90 4.69 -9.87 -6.01
N MET A 91 5.43 -9.81 -4.89
CA MET A 91 6.89 -9.67 -4.93
C MET A 91 7.60 -10.87 -5.56
N MET A 92 6.98 -12.06 -5.57
CA MET A 92 7.63 -13.28 -6.04
C MET A 92 8.00 -13.22 -7.52
N GLU A 93 7.24 -12.48 -8.33
CA GLU A 93 7.56 -12.21 -9.74
C GLU A 93 8.89 -11.44 -9.92
N PHE A 94 9.34 -10.77 -8.87
CA PHE A 94 10.55 -9.96 -8.84
C PHE A 94 11.73 -10.63 -8.13
N SER A 95 11.54 -11.85 -7.61
CA SER A 95 12.53 -12.59 -6.81
C SER A 95 13.58 -13.38 -7.61
N GLN A 96 13.49 -13.38 -8.94
CA GLN A 96 14.47 -13.96 -9.88
C GLN A 96 15.35 -12.88 -10.50
#